data_AF-A0A5Q4FZ61-F1
#
_entry.id   AF-A0A5Q4FZ61-F1
#
_cell.length_a   1.000
_cell.length_b   1.000
_cell.length_c   1.000
_cell.angle_alpha   90.00
_cell.angle_beta   90.00
_cell.angle_gamma   90.00
#
_symmetry.space_group_name_H-M   'P 1'
#
loop_
_entity.id
_entity.type
_entity.pdbx_description
1 polymer ?
#
loop_
_entity_poly.entity_id
_entity_poly.type
_entity_poly.pdbx_seq_one_letter_code
_entity_poly.pdbx_strand_id
1 'polypeptide(L)'
;MKPRIVLAYSGGLDTSVAIQWMKEHKDVEVVACAVDVGQGVDDLDEIRQRGLDCGAVESVVVDARAEYATDFIAPALKANAMYMGKYPLVSALSRPLIVKHLVRVARETGAAGVAHGCTGKGNDQVRFEVGT
;
A
#
# COMPACT_ATOMS: atom_id res chain seq x y z
N MET A 1 1.05 -23.38 -10.45
CA MET A 1 0.49 -22.05 -10.18
C MET A 1 1.65 -21.11 -9.98
N LYS A 2 1.65 -19.92 -10.59
CA LYS A 2 2.72 -18.94 -10.37
C LYS A 2 2.59 -18.36 -8.95
N PRO A 3 3.69 -18.03 -8.26
CA PRO A 3 3.60 -17.36 -6.98
C PRO A 3 2.94 -15.99 -7.14
N ARG A 4 2.11 -15.61 -6.16
CA ARG A 4 1.47 -14.29 -6.13
C ARG A 4 2.26 -13.32 -5.29
N ILE A 5 2.30 -12.06 -5.72
CA ILE A 5 2.87 -10.94 -4.99
C ILE A 5 1.80 -9.87 -4.82
N VAL A 6 1.59 -9.41 -3.59
CA VAL A 6 0.72 -8.27 -3.33
C VAL A 6 1.52 -6.98 -3.47
N LEU A 7 1.18 -6.15 -4.44
CA LEU A 7 1.81 -4.86 -4.67
C LEU A 7 1.03 -3.76 -3.94
N ALA A 8 1.73 -2.99 -3.12
CA ALA A 8 1.23 -1.69 -2.63
C ALA A 8 1.04 -0.75 -3.83
N TYR A 9 -0.21 -0.56 -4.24
CA TYR A 9 -0.57 0.08 -5.50
C TYR A 9 -1.20 1.45 -5.25
N SER A 10 -0.56 2.50 -5.77
CA SER A 10 -1.05 3.88 -5.62
C SER A 10 -1.83 4.39 -6.83
N GLY A 11 -1.91 3.62 -7.91
CA GLY A 11 -2.43 4.08 -9.19
C GLY A 11 -1.45 4.93 -10.01
N GLY A 12 -0.27 5.25 -9.48
CA GLY A 12 0.76 6.01 -10.19
C GLY A 12 1.42 5.24 -11.33
N LEU A 13 2.14 5.95 -12.20
CA LEU A 13 2.84 5.38 -13.36
C LEU A 13 3.77 4.22 -12.94
N ASP A 14 4.66 4.46 -11.99
CA ASP A 14 5.69 3.50 -11.58
C ASP A 14 5.09 2.18 -11.08
N THR A 15 4.10 2.23 -10.18
CA THR A 15 3.44 1.02 -9.67
C THR A 15 2.55 0.35 -10.71
N SER A 16 2.05 1.09 -11.71
CA SER A 16 1.26 0.52 -12.81
C SER A 16 2.14 -0.27 -13.78
N VAL A 17 3.28 0.30 -14.18
CA VAL A 17 4.27 -0.40 -15.02
C VAL A 17 4.89 -1.58 -14.26
N ALA A 18 5.09 -1.45 -12.94
CA ALA A 18 5.64 -2.52 -12.11
C ALA A 18 4.81 -3.81 -12.16
N ILE A 19 3.48 -3.73 -12.30
CA ILE A 19 2.59 -4.90 -12.43
C ILE A 19 3.03 -5.75 -13.63
N GLN A 20 3.09 -5.13 -14.81
CA GLN A 20 3.48 -5.81 -16.04
C GLN A 20 4.95 -6.25 -15.99
N TRP A 21 5.84 -5.40 -15.47
CA TRP A 21 7.27 -5.73 -15.35
C TRP A 21 7.52 -6.97 -14.49
N MET A 22 6.86 -7.09 -13.33
CA MET A 22 6.98 -8.24 -12.44
C MET A 22 6.47 -9.52 -13.12
N LYS A 23 5.35 -9.44 -13.84
CA LYS A 23 4.80 -10.57 -14.58
C LYS A 23 5.77 -11.07 -15.66
N GLU A 24 6.40 -10.16 -16.40
CA GLU A 24 7.33 -10.50 -17.50
C GLU A 24 8.71 -10.95 -17.00
N HIS A 25 9.24 -10.33 -15.95
CA HIS A 25 10.65 -10.49 -15.54
C HIS A 25 10.84 -11.33 -14.27
N LYS A 26 9.79 -11.56 -13.49
CA LYS A 26 9.83 -12.32 -12.23
C LYS A 26 8.94 -13.57 -12.26
N ASP A 27 8.21 -13.80 -13.34
CA ASP A 27 7.30 -14.93 -13.52
C ASP A 27 6.28 -15.10 -12.37
N VAL A 28 5.74 -13.98 -11.89
CA VAL A 28 4.76 -13.91 -10.79
C VAL A 28 3.40 -13.43 -11.26
N GLU A 29 2.36 -13.79 -10.51
CA GLU A 29 1.06 -13.12 -10.58
C GLU A 29 1.04 -11.94 -9.60
N VAL A 30 0.39 -10.83 -9.98
CA VAL A 30 0.35 -9.62 -9.16
C VAL A 30 -1.07 -9.35 -8.70
N VAL A 31 -1.24 -9.19 -7.39
CA VAL A 31 -2.45 -8.65 -6.77
C VAL A 31 -2.18 -7.19 -6.45
N ALA A 32 -2.85 -6.26 -7.11
CA ALA A 32 -2.74 -4.84 -6.80
C ALA A 32 -3.57 -4.52 -5.56
N CYS A 33 -2.99 -3.87 -4.56
CA CYS A 33 -3.69 -3.48 -3.34
C CYS A 33 -3.54 -1.98 -3.09
N ALA A 34 -4.63 -1.25 -3.28
CA ALA A 34 -4.75 0.15 -2.92
C ALA A 34 -5.46 0.28 -1.57
N VAL A 35 -4.95 1.15 -0.70
CA VAL A 35 -5.54 1.43 0.61
C VAL A 35 -5.90 2.91 0.65
N ASP A 36 -7.18 3.22 0.74
CA ASP A 36 -7.68 4.59 0.90
C ASP A 36 -7.53 5.02 2.36
N VAL A 37 -6.64 5.99 2.57
CA VAL A 37 -6.39 6.66 3.85
C VAL A 37 -6.79 8.14 3.79
N GLY A 38 -7.64 8.51 2.83
CA GLY A 38 -8.16 9.86 2.65
C GLY A 38 -7.29 10.75 1.75
N GLN A 39 -6.51 10.17 0.84
CA GLN A 39 -5.62 10.91 -0.07
C GLN A 39 -6.35 11.69 -1.18
N GLY A 40 -7.68 11.64 -1.24
CA GLY A 40 -8.50 12.43 -2.16
C GLY A 40 -8.48 11.92 -3.60
N VAL A 41 -8.53 10.59 -3.80
CA VAL A 41 -8.78 10.04 -5.13
C VAL A 41 -10.28 10.19 -5.42
N ASP A 42 -10.61 10.83 -6.54
CA ASP A 42 -12.00 11.09 -6.92
C ASP A 42 -12.76 9.79 -7.26
N ASP A 43 -12.05 8.78 -7.78
CA ASP A 43 -12.62 7.48 -8.13
C ASP A 43 -11.68 6.32 -7.80
N LEU A 44 -12.02 5.57 -6.74
CA LEU A 44 -11.29 4.37 -6.34
C LEU A 44 -11.52 3.19 -7.28
N ASP A 45 -12.67 3.14 -7.96
CA ASP A 45 -12.95 2.13 -8.98
C ASP A 45 -12.05 2.33 -10.20
N GLU A 46 -11.69 3.58 -10.53
CA GLU A 46 -10.71 3.86 -11.58
C GLU A 46 -9.32 3.31 -11.22
N ILE A 47 -8.85 3.48 -9.99
CA ILE A 47 -7.59 2.88 -9.52
C ILE A 47 -7.69 1.35 -9.62
N ARG A 48 -8.79 0.78 -9.15
CA ARG A 48 -9.01 -0.67 -9.22
C ARG A 48 -8.91 -1.16 -10.66
N GLN A 49 -9.64 -0.54 -11.57
CA GLN A 49 -9.70 -0.90 -12.98
C GLN A 49 -8.34 -0.72 -13.65
N ARG A 50 -7.64 0.38 -13.39
CA ARG A 50 -6.29 0.61 -13.91
C ARG A 50 -5.31 -0.50 -13.52
N GLY A 51 -5.39 -1.00 -12.29
CA GLY A 51 -4.57 -2.14 -11.85
C GLY A 51 -4.82 -3.40 -12.68
N LEU A 52 -6.10 -3.70 -13.00
CA LEU A 52 -6.49 -4.81 -13.86
C LEU A 52 -6.01 -4.61 -15.30
N ASP A 53 -6.22 -3.41 -15.85
CA ASP A 53 -5.81 -3.05 -17.21
C ASP A 53 -4.28 -3.13 -17.38
N CYS A 54 -3.52 -2.87 -16.30
CA CYS A 54 -2.07 -3.02 -16.26
C CYS A 54 -1.60 -4.47 -16.05
N GLY A 55 -2.52 -5.43 -15.94
CA GLY A 55 -2.21 -6.87 -15.95
C GLY A 55 -2.22 -7.58 -14.60
N ALA A 56 -2.76 -6.94 -13.54
CA ALA A 56 -2.94 -7.61 -12.25
C ALA A 56 -4.01 -8.71 -12.37
N VAL A 57 -3.81 -9.84 -11.69
CA VAL A 57 -4.82 -10.93 -11.66
C VAL A 57 -5.99 -10.59 -10.75
N GLU A 58 -5.77 -9.68 -9.81
CA GLU A 58 -6.76 -9.15 -8.89
C GLU A 58 -6.34 -7.73 -8.50
N SER A 59 -7.32 -6.85 -8.31
CA SER A 59 -7.10 -5.46 -7.89
C SER A 59 -8.09 -5.12 -6.78
N VAL A 60 -7.54 -4.86 -5.58
CA VAL A 60 -8.28 -4.66 -4.35
C VAL A 60 -8.13 -3.22 -3.90
N VAL A 61 -9.25 -2.61 -3.54
CA VAL A 61 -9.27 -1.31 -2.84
C VAL A 61 -9.80 -1.53 -1.44
N VAL A 62 -9.08 -1.04 -0.45
CA VAL A 62 -9.49 -1.06 0.96
C VAL A 62 -9.83 0.35 1.41
N ASP A 63 -11.08 0.60 1.80
CA ASP A 63 -11.43 1.83 2.52
C ASP A 63 -10.99 1.70 3.98
N ALA A 64 -9.89 2.37 4.34
CA ALA A 64 -9.31 2.34 5.67
C ALA A 64 -9.39 3.71 6.37
N ARG A 65 -10.22 4.65 5.88
CA ARG A 65 -10.28 6.03 6.40
C ARG A 65 -10.68 6.09 7.87
N ALA A 66 -11.72 5.34 8.24
CA ALA A 66 -12.21 5.28 9.62
C ALA A 66 -11.20 4.60 10.57
N GLU A 67 -10.57 3.52 10.11
CA GLU A 67 -9.51 2.81 10.84
C GLU A 67 -8.28 3.73 11.02
N TYR A 68 -7.88 4.44 9.97
CA TYR A 68 -6.76 5.38 10.03
C TYR A 68 -6.99 6.49 11.05
N ALA A 69 -8.19 7.08 11.04
CA ALA A 69 -8.56 8.12 12.01
C ALA A 69 -8.52 7.60 13.45
N THR A 70 -9.08 6.42 13.69
CA THR A 70 -9.30 5.88 15.04
C THR A 70 -8.03 5.27 15.63
N ASP A 71 -7.29 4.48 14.83
CA ASP A 71 -6.22 3.62 15.33
C ASP A 71 -4.83 4.23 15.14
N PHE A 72 -4.69 5.28 14.31
CA PHE A 72 -3.38 5.89 14.02
C PHE A 72 -3.37 7.39 14.30
N ILE A 73 -4.35 8.15 13.78
CA ILE A 73 -4.41 9.60 14.00
C ILE A 73 -4.76 9.93 15.45
N ALA A 74 -5.80 9.31 16.01
CA ALA A 74 -6.22 9.62 17.39
C ALA A 74 -5.14 9.30 18.45
N PRO A 75 -4.38 8.19 18.38
CA PRO A 75 -3.23 7.97 19.27
C PRO A 75 -2.11 8.99 19.08
N ALA A 76 -1.78 9.36 17.85
CA ALA A 76 -0.78 10.41 17.58
C ALA A 76 -1.20 11.76 18.17
N LEU A 77 -2.50 12.10 18.07
CA LEU A 77 -3.06 13.31 18.68
C LEU A 77 -2.98 13.27 20.21
N LYS A 78 -3.38 12.16 20.85
CA LYS A 78 -3.29 11.97 22.30
C LYS A 78 -1.85 12.11 22.82
N ALA A 79 -0.87 11.68 22.03
CA ALA A 79 0.54 11.78 22.36
C ALA A 79 1.15 13.17 22.08
N ASN A 80 0.38 14.10 21.50
CA ASN A 80 0.90 15.36 20.95
C ASN A 80 2.11 15.10 20.02
N ALA A 81 2.01 14.08 19.18
CA ALA A 81 3.14 13.57 18.41
C ALA A 81 3.66 14.62 17.42
N MET A 82 4.84 15.17 17.71
CA MET A 82 5.50 16.19 16.91
C MET A 82 6.97 15.85 16.74
N TYR A 83 7.31 15.27 15.59
CA TYR A 83 8.70 15.02 15.24
C TYR A 83 9.44 16.34 15.12
N MET A 84 10.56 16.45 15.84
CA MET A 84 11.38 17.67 15.95
C MET A 84 10.56 18.90 16.42
N GLY A 85 9.48 18.69 17.17
CA GLY A 85 8.58 19.75 17.62
C GLY A 85 7.82 20.47 16.51
N LYS A 86 7.83 19.96 15.27
CA LYS A 86 7.28 20.65 14.08
C LYS A 86 6.38 19.78 13.20
N TYR A 87 6.70 18.50 13.05
CA TYR A 87 6.07 17.66 12.05
C TYR A 87 5.17 16.59 12.69
N PRO A 88 3.85 16.60 12.46
CA PRO A 88 2.91 15.68 13.09
C PRO A 88 2.84 14.32 12.39
N LEU A 89 4.00 13.78 11.98
CA LEU A 89 4.14 12.42 11.44
C LEU A 89 3.24 12.10 10.22
N VAL A 90 2.81 13.11 9.45
CA VAL A 90 1.80 13.02 8.37
C VAL A 90 1.94 11.77 7.49
N SER A 91 3.13 11.53 6.94
CA SER A 91 3.41 10.39 6.07
C SER A 91 3.66 9.12 6.88
N ALA A 92 4.26 9.24 8.06
CA ALA A 92 4.70 8.10 8.84
C ALA A 92 3.51 7.26 9.37
N LEU A 93 2.42 7.93 9.77
CA LEU A 93 1.30 7.27 10.45
C LEU A 93 0.55 6.27 9.57
N SER A 94 0.42 6.53 8.27
CA SER A 94 -0.38 5.64 7.41
C SER A 94 0.36 4.36 6.99
N ARG A 95 1.70 4.34 7.06
CA ARG A 95 2.50 3.22 6.55
C ARG A 95 2.22 1.90 7.28
N PRO A 96 2.20 1.85 8.62
CA PRO A 96 1.83 0.61 9.33
C PRO A 96 0.41 0.14 9.02
N LEU A 97 -0.55 1.05 8.78
CA LEU A 97 -1.91 0.68 8.35
C LEU A 97 -1.91 0.04 6.96
N ILE A 98 -1.17 0.62 6.01
CA ILE A 98 -1.04 0.06 4.66
C ILE A 98 -0.41 -1.34 4.74
N VAL A 99 0.67 -1.51 5.52
CA VAL A 99 1.32 -2.82 5.73
C VAL A 99 0.34 -3.85 6.29
N LYS A 100 -0.44 -3.49 7.32
CA LYS A 100 -1.48 -4.37 7.89
C LYS A 100 -2.43 -4.91 6.83
N HIS A 101 -2.90 -4.05 5.92
CA HIS A 101 -3.79 -4.49 4.83
C HIS A 101 -3.07 -5.28 3.74
N LEU A 102 -1.82 -4.96 3.40
CA LEU A 102 -1.04 -5.77 2.46
C LEU A 102 -0.83 -7.18 2.98
N VAL A 103 -0.49 -7.33 4.26
CA VAL A 103 -0.33 -8.63 4.92
C VAL A 103 -1.66 -9.39 4.98
N ARG A 104 -2.76 -8.70 5.29
CA ARG A 104 -4.11 -9.31 5.24
C ARG A 104 -4.41 -9.87 3.85
N VAL A 105 -4.29 -9.03 2.81
CA VAL A 105 -4.55 -9.42 1.41
C VAL A 105 -3.61 -10.52 0.96
N ALA A 106 -2.34 -10.50 1.38
CA ALA A 106 -1.40 -11.57 1.07
C ALA A 106 -1.83 -12.92 1.65
N ARG A 107 -2.35 -12.94 2.88
CA ARG A 107 -2.89 -14.14 3.51
C ARG A 107 -4.17 -14.63 2.83
N GLU A 108 -5.09 -13.72 2.51
CA GLU A 108 -6.37 -14.02 1.85
C GLU A 108 -6.16 -14.59 0.43
N THR A 109 -5.18 -14.09 -0.30
CA THR A 109 -4.89 -14.48 -1.70
C THR A 109 -3.86 -15.61 -1.84
N GLY A 110 -3.27 -16.06 -0.73
CA GLY A 110 -2.20 -17.05 -0.72
C GLY A 110 -0.90 -16.55 -1.37
N ALA A 111 -0.61 -15.25 -1.26
CA ALA A 111 0.58 -14.65 -1.84
C ALA A 111 1.87 -15.07 -1.11
N ALA A 112 2.94 -15.25 -1.88
CA ALA A 112 4.26 -15.62 -1.37
C ALA A 112 5.02 -14.42 -0.78
N GLY A 113 4.58 -13.19 -1.07
CA GLY A 113 5.22 -11.98 -0.58
C GLY A 113 4.46 -10.71 -0.94
N VAL A 114 5.06 -9.59 -0.54
CA VAL A 114 4.57 -8.24 -0.79
C VAL A 114 5.63 -7.42 -1.52
N ALA A 115 5.22 -6.39 -2.24
CA ALA A 115 6.10 -5.44 -2.91
C ALA A 115 5.63 -3.99 -2.67
N HIS A 116 6.57 -3.04 -2.68
CA HIS A 116 6.29 -1.61 -2.57
C HIS A 116 7.23 -0.79 -3.47
N GLY A 117 6.78 0.39 -3.89
CA GLY A 117 7.53 1.30 -4.76
C GLY A 117 8.37 2.35 -4.04
N CYS A 118 8.84 2.08 -2.81
CA CYS A 118 9.63 3.06 -2.07
C CYS A 118 11.04 3.19 -2.65
N THR A 119 11.62 4.39 -2.58
CA THR A 119 13.02 4.60 -2.97
C THR A 119 13.99 4.17 -1.87
N GLY A 120 15.22 3.81 -2.27
CA GLY A 120 16.29 3.36 -1.37
C GLY A 120 16.88 4.41 -0.42
N LYS A 121 16.43 5.67 -0.48
CA LYS A 121 16.92 6.78 0.35
C LYS A 121 15.85 7.42 1.24
N GLY A 122 14.62 6.91 1.19
CA GLY A 122 13.49 7.44 1.95
C GLY A 122 13.26 6.73 3.27
N ASN A 123 12.49 7.35 4.17
CA ASN A 123 12.07 6.72 5.42
C ASN A 123 10.99 5.65 5.21
N ASP A 124 10.22 5.75 4.13
CA ASP A 124 9.07 4.87 3.91
C ASP A 124 9.48 3.42 3.67
N GLN A 125 10.62 3.14 3.01
CA GLN A 125 11.11 1.76 2.86
C GLN A 125 11.26 1.08 4.23
N VAL A 126 11.81 1.78 5.23
CA VAL A 126 11.99 1.25 6.59
C VAL A 126 10.63 1.02 7.26
N ARG A 127 9.69 1.96 7.08
CA ARG A 127 8.34 1.85 7.66
C ARG A 127 7.54 0.69 7.06
N PHE A 128 7.75 0.39 5.77
CA PHE A 128 7.13 -0.76 5.10
C PHE A 128 7.80 -2.07 5.51
N GLU A 129 9.13 -2.16 5.43
CA GLU A 129 9.89 -3.41 5.63
C GLU A 129 9.94 -3.86 7.10
N VAL A 130 9.86 -2.94 8.06
CA VAL A 130 9.80 -3.25 9.50
C VAL A 130 8.37 -3.51 9.97
N GLY A 131 7.36 -3.01 9.25
CA GLY A 131 5.96 -3.20 9.59
C GLY A 131 5.54 -4.67 9.55
N THR A 132 4.64 -5.07 10.46
CA THR A 132 4.15 -6.46 10.60
C THR A 132 2.66 -6.56 10.42
#